data_AF-A0A0S2SMZ0-F1
#
_entry.id   AF-A0A0S2SMZ0-F1
#
_cell.length_a   1.000
_cell.length_b   1.000
_cell.length_c   1.000
_cell.angle_alpha   90.00
_cell.angle_beta   90.00
_cell.angle_gamma   90.00
#
_symmetry.space_group_name_H-M   'P 1'
#
loop_
_entity.id
_entity.type
_entity.pdbx_description
1 polymer ?
#
loop_
_entity_poly.entity_id
_entity_poly.type
_entity_poly.pdbx_seq_one_letter_code
_entity_poly.pdbx_strand_id
1 'polypeptide(L)'
;MLPSPQESARQLLLVATRLLDQARAGQWQEVARLDAALARACTQLRRVPDLWQALEPTRNEVRRLHAEALTLCRGETQRLHREWQSMGEQREGIRAYEEVASQ
;
A
#
# COMPACT_ATOMS: atom_id res chain seq x y z
N MET A 1 -17.26 4.36 26.46
CA MET A 1 -18.27 3.86 25.50
C MET A 1 -17.53 3.11 24.41
N LEU A 2 -17.82 1.84 24.18
CA LEU A 2 -17.26 1.10 23.04
C LEU A 2 -17.93 1.61 21.75
N PRO A 3 -17.20 1.77 20.64
CA PRO A 3 -17.80 2.19 19.36
C PRO A 3 -18.83 1.16 18.90
N SER A 4 -19.91 1.62 18.26
CA SER A 4 -20.91 0.71 17.72
C SER A 4 -20.31 -0.14 16.59
N PRO A 5 -20.83 -1.36 16.34
CA PRO A 5 -20.40 -2.18 15.20
C PRO A 5 -20.54 -1.47 13.87
N GLN A 6 -21.63 -0.73 13.66
CA GLN A 6 -21.84 0.03 12.42
C GLN A 6 -20.82 1.16 12.23
N GLU A 7 -20.50 1.91 13.29
CA GLU A 7 -19.52 2.98 13.19
C GLU A 7 -18.11 2.42 12.94
N SER A 8 -17.76 1.33 13.64
CA SER A 8 -16.48 0.64 13.44
C SER A 8 -16.36 0.11 12.01
N ALA A 9 -17.43 -0.47 11.45
CA ALA A 9 -17.48 -0.94 10.07
C ALA A 9 -17.27 0.21 9.08
N ARG A 10 -18.00 1.30 9.26
CA ARG A 10 -17.91 2.49 8.40
C ARG A 10 -16.52 3.09 8.41
N GLN A 11 -15.89 3.23 9.57
CA GLN A 11 -14.55 3.80 9.70
C GLN A 11 -13.50 2.90 9.02
N LEU A 12 -13.57 1.59 9.24
CA LEU A 12 -12.66 0.63 8.58
C LEU A 12 -12.77 0.69 7.05
N LEU A 13 -14.01 0.70 6.53
CA LEU A 13 -14.25 0.79 5.09
C LEU A 13 -13.76 2.14 4.53
N LEU A 14 -14.02 3.25 5.23
CA LEU A 14 -13.56 4.56 4.80
C LEU A 14 -12.04 4.62 4.67
N VAL A 15 -11.31 4.07 5.65
CA VAL A 15 -9.84 4.03 5.62
C VAL A 15 -9.35 3.13 4.49
N ALA A 16 -9.94 1.95 4.31
CA ALA A 16 -9.54 1.01 3.26
C ALA A 16 -9.82 1.54 1.85
N THR A 17 -10.96 2.18 1.62
CA THR A 17 -11.28 2.84 0.34
C THR A 17 -10.30 3.97 0.05
N ARG A 18 -10.04 4.84 1.04
CA ARG A 18 -9.05 5.92 0.88
C ARG A 18 -7.66 5.39 0.58
N LEU A 19 -7.25 4.29 1.22
CA LEU A 19 -5.96 3.64 0.97
C LEU A 19 -5.86 3.20 -0.50
N LEU A 20 -6.91 2.57 -1.04
CA LEU A 20 -6.97 2.17 -2.44
C LEU A 20 -6.96 3.39 -3.39
N ASP A 21 -7.70 4.44 -3.08
CA ASP A 21 -7.74 5.66 -3.89
C ASP A 21 -6.37 6.35 -3.95
N GLN A 22 -5.66 6.44 -2.81
CA GLN A 22 -4.31 6.99 -2.77
C GLN A 22 -3.30 6.12 -3.54
N ALA A 23 -3.45 4.79 -3.49
CA ALA A 23 -2.62 3.88 -4.27
C ALA A 23 -2.87 4.05 -5.79
N ARG A 24 -4.13 4.25 -6.21
CA ARG A 24 -4.46 4.56 -7.62
C ARG A 24 -3.91 5.92 -8.06
N ALA A 25 -3.87 6.90 -7.15
CA ALA A 25 -3.32 8.23 -7.40
C ALA A 25 -1.78 8.30 -7.31
N GLY A 26 -1.10 7.19 -6.97
CA GLY A 26 0.36 7.16 -6.79
C GLY A 26 0.86 7.92 -5.57
N GLN A 27 0.00 8.22 -4.59
CA GLN A 27 0.34 8.97 -3.38
C GLN A 27 0.96 8.06 -2.32
N TRP A 28 2.15 7.52 -2.58
CA TRP A 28 2.73 6.41 -1.81
C TRP A 28 3.00 6.72 -0.34
N GLN A 29 3.33 7.98 0.01
CA GLN A 29 3.47 8.39 1.42
C GLN A 29 2.15 8.31 2.17
N GLU A 30 1.06 8.74 1.54
CA GLU A 30 -0.28 8.65 2.13
C GLU A 30 -0.76 7.19 2.22
N VAL A 31 -0.41 6.34 1.26
CA VAL A 31 -0.66 4.89 1.34
C VAL A 31 0.00 4.29 2.57
N ALA A 32 1.28 4.58 2.83
CA ALA A 32 1.98 4.08 4.02
C ALA A 32 1.33 4.59 5.34
N ARG A 33 0.91 5.86 5.36
CA ARG A 33 0.22 6.45 6.52
C ARG A 33 -1.13 5.77 6.81
N LEU A 34 -1.92 5.54 5.76
CA LEU A 34 -3.23 4.91 5.84
C LEU A 34 -3.12 3.42 6.19
N ASP A 35 -2.13 2.71 5.65
CA ASP A 35 -1.85 1.31 5.99
C ASP A 35 -1.55 1.15 7.48
N ALA A 36 -0.66 2.00 8.02
CA ALA A 36 -0.35 2.01 9.45
C ALA A 36 -1.58 2.37 10.31
N ALA A 37 -2.44 3.27 9.84
CA ALA A 37 -3.69 3.61 10.53
C ALA A 37 -4.67 2.43 10.54
N LEU A 38 -4.81 1.73 9.41
CA LEU A 38 -5.66 0.55 9.28
C LEU A 38 -5.17 -0.59 10.19
N ALA A 39 -3.86 -0.84 10.23
CA ALA A 39 -3.25 -1.84 11.10
C ALA A 39 -3.52 -1.56 12.60
N ARG A 40 -3.39 -0.28 13.01
CA ARG A 40 -3.73 0.14 14.38
C ARG A 40 -5.20 -0.06 14.70
N ALA A 41 -6.11 0.33 13.80
CA ALA A 41 -7.55 0.15 13.98
C ALA A 41 -7.93 -1.34 14.12
N CYS A 42 -7.41 -2.20 13.24
CA CYS A 42 -7.61 -3.65 13.32
C CYS A 42 -7.06 -4.23 14.64
N THR A 43 -5.90 -3.78 15.10
CA THR A 43 -5.30 -4.24 16.36
C THR A 43 -6.14 -3.84 17.57
N GLN A 44 -6.73 -2.64 17.57
CA GLN A 44 -7.62 -2.18 18.64
C GLN A 44 -8.93 -2.97 18.63
N LEU A 45 -9.56 -3.17 17.47
CA LEU A 45 -10.82 -3.89 17.35
C LEU A 45 -10.68 -5.38 17.72
N ARG A 46 -9.53 -6.00 17.44
CA ARG A 46 -9.22 -7.38 17.87
C ARG A 46 -9.26 -7.57 19.38
N ARG A 47 -9.11 -6.51 20.19
CA ARG A 47 -9.21 -6.58 21.67
C ARG A 47 -10.65 -6.70 22.17
N VAL A 48 -11.64 -6.54 21.29
CA VAL A 48 -13.07 -6.67 21.60
C VAL A 48 -13.63 -7.81 20.73
N PRO A 49 -13.58 -9.07 21.18
CA PRO A 49 -13.86 -10.24 20.34
C PRO A 49 -15.25 -10.23 19.69
N ASP A 50 -16.29 -9.85 20.44
CA ASP A 50 -17.67 -9.84 19.94
C ASP A 50 -17.84 -8.84 18.79
N LEU A 51 -17.28 -7.64 18.97
CA LEU A 51 -17.24 -6.61 17.93
C LEU A 51 -16.41 -7.07 16.72
N TRP A 52 -15.25 -7.69 16.97
CA TRP A 52 -14.38 -8.20 15.92
C TRP A 52 -15.05 -9.29 15.08
N GLN A 53 -15.83 -10.18 15.70
CA GLN A 53 -16.62 -11.20 15.01
C GLN A 53 -17.77 -10.58 14.22
N ALA A 54 -18.52 -9.64 14.82
CA ALA A 54 -19.61 -8.94 14.13
C ALA A 54 -19.16 -8.17 12.87
N LEU A 55 -17.88 -7.76 12.83
CA LEU A 55 -17.28 -7.06 11.70
C LEU A 55 -16.73 -7.99 10.61
N GLU A 56 -16.94 -9.30 10.67
CA GLU A 56 -16.45 -10.24 9.67
C GLU A 56 -16.67 -9.84 8.20
N PRO A 57 -17.89 -9.49 7.75
CA PRO A 57 -18.10 -9.07 6.36
C PRO A 57 -17.30 -7.82 6.00
N THR A 58 -17.23 -6.84 6.91
CA THR A 58 -16.43 -5.63 6.73
C THR A 58 -14.94 -5.96 6.62
N ARG A 59 -14.42 -6.86 7.46
CA ARG A 59 -13.00 -7.27 7.38
C ARG A 59 -12.68 -7.95 6.05
N ASN A 60 -13.59 -8.76 5.51
CA ASN A 60 -13.40 -9.40 4.21
C ASN A 60 -13.29 -8.36 3.10
N GLU A 61 -14.16 -7.35 3.12
CA GLU A 61 -14.11 -6.26 2.15
C GLU A 61 -12.85 -5.40 2.30
N VAL A 62 -12.45 -5.07 3.53
CA VAL A 62 -11.20 -4.37 3.81
C VAL A 62 -9.99 -5.14 3.28
N ARG A 63 -9.95 -6.47 3.45
CA ARG A 63 -8.87 -7.31 2.89
C ARG A 63 -8.85 -7.26 1.37
N ARG A 64 -10.01 -7.27 0.70
CA ARG A 64 -10.11 -7.14 -0.75
C ARG A 64 -9.51 -5.82 -1.24
N LEU A 65 -9.96 -4.70 -0.66
CA LEU A 65 -9.48 -3.36 -1.00
C LEU A 65 -7.97 -3.21 -0.73
N HIS A 66 -7.49 -3.75 0.39
CA HIS A 66 -6.07 -3.72 0.74
C HIS A 66 -5.22 -4.55 -0.23
N ALA A 67 -5.67 -5.74 -0.63
CA ALA A 67 -4.97 -6.57 -1.60
C ALA A 67 -4.85 -5.91 -2.98
N GLU A 68 -5.88 -5.19 -3.42
CA GLU A 68 -5.83 -4.38 -4.64
C GLU A 68 -4.79 -3.27 -4.54
N ALA A 69 -4.79 -2.52 -3.44
CA ALA A 69 -3.81 -1.45 -3.23
C ALA A 69 -2.38 -1.99 -3.16
N LEU A 70 -2.17 -3.14 -2.52
CA LEU A 70 -0.87 -3.82 -2.45
C LEU A 70 -0.38 -4.22 -3.85
N THR A 71 -1.30 -4.64 -4.73
CA THR A 71 -0.97 -4.97 -6.12
C THR A 71 -0.45 -3.75 -6.87
N LEU A 72 -1.07 -2.58 -6.68
CA LEU A 72 -0.60 -1.32 -7.25
C LEU A 72 0.79 -0.94 -6.72
N CYS A 73 1.01 -1.06 -5.41
CA CYS A 73 2.31 -0.78 -4.79
C CYS A 73 3.43 -1.69 -5.34
N ARG A 74 3.12 -2.98 -5.55
CA ARG A 74 4.06 -3.94 -6.15
C ARG A 74 4.38 -3.58 -7.60
N GLY A 75 3.37 -3.20 -8.38
CA GLY A 75 3.57 -2.74 -9.76
C GLY A 75 4.50 -1.54 -9.84
N GLU A 76 4.30 -0.55 -8.98
CA GLU A 76 5.16 0.63 -8.92
C GLU A 76 6.60 0.28 -8.49
N THR A 77 6.76 -0.57 -7.49
CA THR A 77 8.09 -1.03 -7.05
C THR A 77 8.84 -1.72 -8.19
N GLN A 78 8.14 -2.56 -8.96
CA GLN A 78 8.72 -3.21 -10.14
C GLN A 78 9.08 -2.20 -11.24
N ARG A 79 8.25 -1.18 -11.47
CA ARG A 79 8.53 -0.11 -12.44
C ARG A 79 9.81 0.64 -12.06
N LEU A 80 9.88 1.13 -10.82
CA LEU A 80 11.04 1.86 -10.30
C LEU A 80 12.31 1.00 -10.31
N HIS A 81 12.19 -0.30 -10.02
CA HIS A 81 13.32 -1.22 -10.10
C HIS A 81 13.87 -1.36 -11.52
N ARG A 82 13.00 -1.49 -12.53
CA ARG A 82 13.42 -1.55 -13.95
C ARG A 82 14.04 -0.24 -14.41
N GLU A 83 13.46 0.90 -14.02
CA GLU A 83 14.02 2.22 -14.32
C GLU A 83 15.43 2.36 -13.74
N TRP A 84 15.62 1.94 -12.49
CA TRP A 84 16.92 1.96 -11.84
C TRP A 84 17.95 1.05 -12.54
N GLN A 85 17.56 -0.16 -12.96
CA GLN A 85 18.43 -1.07 -13.73
C GLN A 85 18.83 -0.45 -15.07
N SER A 86 17.88 0.12 -15.80
CA SER A 86 18.12 0.77 -17.09
C SER A 86 19.11 1.94 -16.96
N MET A 87 19.01 2.74 -15.90
CA MET A 87 19.98 3.82 -15.63
C MET A 87 21.38 3.28 -15.29
N GLY A 88 21.48 2.10 -14.67
CA GLY A 88 22.74 1.41 -14.43
C GLY A 88 23.42 0.99 -15.72
N GLU A 89 22.67 0.31 -16.60
CA GLU A 89 23.14 -0.15 -17.91
C GLU A 89 23.57 1.02 -18.82
N GLN A 90 22.83 2.14 -18.81
CA GLN A 90 23.23 3.34 -19.55
C GLN A 90 24.56 3.92 -19.07
N ARG A 91 24.82 3.90 -17.76
CA ARG A 91 26.08 4.39 -17.18
C ARG A 91 27.26 3.50 -17.53
N GLU A 92 27.06 2.18 -17.58
CA GLU A 92 28.08 1.23 -18.03
C GLU A 92 28.37 1.40 -19.53
N GLY A 93 27.33 1.59 -20.35
CA GLY A 93 27.48 1.89 -21.77
C GLY A 93 28.29 3.17 -22.02
N ILE A 94 27.98 4.28 -21.33
CA ILE A 94 28.71 5.54 -21.46
C ILE A 94 30.19 5.38 -21.06
N ARG A 95 30.49 4.67 -19.95
CA ARG A 95 31.89 4.40 -19.56
C ARG A 95 32.64 3.57 -20.58
N ALA A 96 32.01 2.55 -21.16
CA ALA A 96 32.64 1.74 -22.19
C ALA A 96 32.98 2.55 -23.45
N TYR A 97 32.15 3.55 -23.81
CA TYR A 97 32.48 4.49 -24.90
C TYR A 97 33.60 5.47 -24.53
N GLU A 98 33.65 5.96 -23.28
CA GLU A 98 34.74 6.84 -22.81
C GLU A 98 36.09 6.13 -22.75
N GLU A 99 36.14 4.85 -22.35
CA GLU A 99 37.37 4.05 -22.32
C GLU A 99 37.90 3.74 -23.72
N VAL A 100 37.04 3.52 -24.70
CA VAL A 100 37.44 3.32 -26.11
C VAL A 100 37.89 4.63 -26.76
N ALA A 101 37.31 5.78 -26.38
CA ALA A 101 37.68 7.08 -26.92
C ALA A 101 38.95 7.69 -26.30
N SER A 102 39.44 7.11 -25.20
CA SER A 102 40.65 7.56 -24.48
C SER A 102 41.87 6.64 -24.68
N GLN A 103 41.76 5.62 -25.54
CA GLN A 103 42.87 4.83 -26.08
C GLN A 103 43.31 5.34 -27.45
#